data_AF-A0A359I814-F1
#
_entry.id   AF-A0A359I814-F1
#
_cell.length_a   1.000
_cell.length_b   1.000
_cell.length_c   1.000
_cell.angle_alpha   90.00
_cell.angle_beta   90.00
_cell.angle_gamma   90.00
#
_symmetry.space_group_name_H-M   'P 1'
#
loop_
_entity.id
_entity.type
_entity.pdbx_description
1 polymer ?
#
loop_
_entity_poly.entity_id
_entity_poly.type
_entity_poly.pdbx_seq_one_letter_code
_entity_poly.pdbx_strand_id
1 'polypeptide(L)'
;MRTPAIIKDIAHCISEYIFPRCCHICGTILIDNEAYICTTCRSKLPRTLYHRTYMNPMEQRFAGIFPFERGSGHFFYAGDSDLSVLMHDLKY
;
A
#
# COMPACT_ATOMS: atom_id res chain seq x y z
N MET A 1 36.45 -13.30 -8.35
CA MET A 1 35.76 -11.99 -8.37
C MET A 1 34.39 -12.16 -9.02
N ARG A 2 33.30 -12.05 -8.23
CA ARG A 2 31.90 -11.73 -8.60
C ARG A 2 31.25 -12.38 -9.86
N THR A 3 31.24 -13.70 -9.99
CA THR A 3 30.39 -14.41 -11.00
C THR A 3 28.96 -14.81 -10.56
N PRO A 4 28.55 -14.91 -9.28
CA PRO A 4 27.22 -15.47 -8.93
C PRO A 4 26.06 -14.47 -9.06
N ALA A 5 26.33 -13.18 -9.33
CA ALA A 5 25.29 -12.15 -9.42
C ALA A 5 24.53 -12.20 -10.75
N ILE A 6 25.26 -12.33 -11.87
CA ILE A 6 24.68 -12.24 -13.23
C ILE A 6 23.63 -13.33 -13.49
N ILE A 7 23.86 -14.56 -12.99
CA ILE A 7 22.93 -15.68 -13.20
C ILE A 7 21.62 -15.45 -12.42
N LYS A 8 21.70 -14.84 -11.23
CA LYS A 8 20.52 -14.45 -10.45
C LYS A 8 19.73 -13.35 -11.14
N ASP A 9 20.42 -12.37 -11.72
CA ASP A 9 19.79 -11.25 -12.40
C ASP A 9 19.04 -11.73 -13.66
N ILE A 10 19.65 -12.62 -14.46
CA ILE A 10 19.00 -13.19 -15.66
C ILE A 10 17.78 -14.03 -15.27
N ALA A 11 17.89 -14.86 -14.23
CA ALA A 11 16.76 -15.66 -13.75
C ALA A 11 15.60 -14.78 -13.25
N HIS A 12 15.92 -13.66 -12.59
CA HIS A 12 14.91 -12.70 -12.13
C HIS A 12 14.20 -12.03 -13.30
N CYS A 13 14.93 -11.55 -14.31
CA CYS A 13 14.35 -10.91 -15.49
C CYS A 13 13.41 -11.85 -16.26
N ILE A 14 13.80 -13.12 -16.43
CA ILE A 14 12.94 -14.11 -17.10
C ILE A 14 11.68 -14.37 -16.27
N SER A 15 11.80 -14.46 -14.95
CA SER A 15 10.65 -14.63 -14.05
C SER A 15 9.69 -13.45 -14.12
N GLU A 16 10.19 -12.21 -14.12
CA GLU A 16 9.35 -11.01 -14.23
C GLU A 16 8.69 -10.86 -15.61
N TYR A 17 9.30 -11.40 -16.67
CA TYR A 17 8.68 -11.40 -18.00
C TYR A 17 7.52 -12.41 -18.11
N ILE A 18 7.66 -13.59 -17.51
CA ILE A 18 6.62 -14.63 -17.54
C ILE A 18 5.52 -14.34 -16.50
N PHE A 19 5.89 -13.75 -15.37
CA PHE A 19 4.98 -13.36 -14.28
C PHE A 19 5.24 -11.91 -13.87
N PRO A 20 4.78 -10.94 -14.68
CA PRO A 20 4.95 -9.54 -14.34
C PRO A 20 4.23 -9.24 -13.03
N ARG A 21 4.88 -8.44 -12.19
CA ARG A 21 4.25 -7.88 -11.01
C ARG A 21 3.17 -6.92 -11.50
N CYS A 22 1.92 -7.19 -11.17
CA CYS A 22 0.78 -6.36 -11.54
C CYS A 22 0.23 -5.62 -10.33
N CYS A 23 -0.26 -4.40 -10.54
CA CYS A 23 -0.94 -3.63 -9.52
C CYS A 23 -2.19 -4.37 -9.02
N HIS A 24 -2.33 -4.55 -7.71
CA HIS A 24 -3.48 -5.24 -7.10
C HIS A 24 -4.83 -4.55 -7.36
N ILE A 25 -4.84 -3.26 -7.70
CA ILE A 25 -6.09 -2.51 -7.96
C ILE A 25 -6.45 -2.51 -9.45
N CYS A 26 -5.53 -2.12 -10.33
CA CYS A 26 -5.83 -1.88 -11.75
C CYS A 26 -5.19 -2.89 -12.71
N GLY A 27 -4.37 -3.82 -12.22
CA GLY A 27 -3.71 -4.84 -13.03
C GLY A 27 -2.59 -4.35 -13.94
N THR A 28 -2.21 -3.06 -13.88
CA THR A 28 -1.09 -2.53 -14.68
C THR A 28 0.22 -3.11 -14.20
N ILE A 29 1.15 -3.37 -15.12
CA ILE A 29 2.50 -3.83 -14.81
C ILE A 29 3.21 -2.77 -13.95
N LEU A 30 3.76 -3.20 -12.82
CA LEU A 30 4.52 -2.39 -11.88
C LEU A 30 5.92 -2.17 -12.43
N ILE A 31 6.43 -0.95 -12.35
CA ILE A 31 7.84 -0.66 -12.62
C ILE A 31 8.71 -1.07 -11.42
N ASP A 32 10.03 -1.18 -11.59
CA ASP A 32 10.96 -1.66 -10.55
C ASP A 32 10.77 -1.00 -9.18
N ASN A 33 10.44 0.29 -9.16
CA ASN A 33 10.29 1.07 -7.93
C ASN A 33 8.87 1.02 -7.32
N GLU A 34 7.97 0.23 -7.89
CA GLU A 34 6.62 -0.02 -7.39
C GLU A 34 6.52 -1.45 -6.87
N ALA A 35 6.07 -1.63 -5.62
CA ALA A 35 6.05 -2.96 -5.00
C ALA A 35 4.76 -3.73 -5.28
N TYR A 36 3.61 -3.14 -4.93
CA TYR A 36 2.29 -3.80 -4.95
C TYR A 36 1.23 -2.97 -5.70
N ILE A 37 1.36 -1.65 -5.67
CA ILE A 37 0.36 -0.74 -6.22
C ILE A 37 1.06 0.28 -7.09
N CYS A 38 0.52 0.55 -8.28
CA CYS A 38 1.06 1.56 -9.17
C CYS A 38 0.91 2.96 -8.57
N THR A 39 1.76 3.88 -8.98
CA THR A 39 1.81 5.26 -8.45
C THR A 39 0.48 5.99 -8.65
N THR A 40 -0.23 5.70 -9.75
CA THR A 40 -1.55 6.25 -10.06
C THR A 40 -2.60 5.81 -9.04
N CYS A 41 -2.71 4.50 -8.78
CA CYS A 41 -3.64 3.97 -7.78
C CYS A 41 -3.27 4.45 -6.37
N ARG A 42 -1.97 4.45 -6.02
CA ARG A 42 -1.48 4.94 -4.72
C ARG A 42 -1.85 6.41 -4.45
N SER A 43 -1.89 7.22 -5.50
CA SER A 43 -2.25 8.65 -5.42
C SER A 43 -3.75 8.87 -5.33
N LYS A 44 -4.57 7.97 -5.90
CA LYS A 44 -6.03 8.00 -5.83
C LYS A 44 -6.61 7.54 -4.49
N LEU A 45 -5.83 6.80 -3.70
CA LEU A 45 -6.29 6.31 -2.40
C LEU A 45 -6.74 7.47 -1.49
N PRO A 46 -7.92 7.37 -0.85
CA PRO A 46 -8.51 8.47 -0.11
C PRO A 46 -7.77 8.68 1.22
N ARG A 47 -6.88 9.68 1.28
CA ARG A 47 -6.09 10.02 2.47
C ARG A 47 -6.86 10.92 3.42
N THR A 48 -6.83 10.60 4.71
CA THR A 48 -7.48 11.41 5.77
C THR A 48 -6.61 12.57 6.24
N LEU A 49 -5.28 12.41 6.16
CA LEU A 49 -4.26 13.35 6.67
C LEU A 49 -4.41 13.73 8.15
N TYR A 50 -5.09 12.91 8.97
CA TYR A 50 -5.37 13.20 10.37
C TYR A 50 -4.12 13.40 11.24
N HIS A 51 -2.96 12.88 10.84
CA HIS A 51 -1.68 13.16 11.46
C HIS A 51 -1.29 14.64 11.48
N ARG A 52 -1.90 15.48 10.63
CA ARG A 52 -1.66 16.94 10.56
C ARG A 52 -2.67 17.76 11.33
N THR A 53 -3.78 17.15 11.75
CA THR A 53 -4.91 17.83 12.38
C THR A 53 -5.00 17.44 13.84
N TYR A 54 -4.97 18.45 14.72
CA TYR A 54 -5.21 18.27 16.14
C TYR A 54 -6.71 18.08 16.41
N MET A 55 -7.06 17.24 17.38
CA MET A 55 -8.44 16.87 17.70
C MET A 55 -9.19 16.26 16.51
N ASN A 56 -8.52 15.36 15.80
CA ASN A 56 -9.12 14.69 14.63
C ASN A 56 -10.22 13.68 15.04
N PRO A 57 -11.06 13.21 14.09
CA PRO A 57 -12.13 12.27 14.41
C PRO A 57 -11.67 10.96 15.07
N MET A 58 -10.42 10.52 14.87
CA MET A 58 -9.88 9.34 15.54
C MET A 58 -9.54 9.65 17.01
N GLU A 59 -8.92 10.79 17.28
CA GLU A 59 -8.68 11.26 18.65
C GLU A 59 -9.99 11.46 19.41
N GLN A 60 -11.00 12.05 18.77
CA GLN A 60 -12.33 12.20 19.38
C GLN A 60 -13.00 10.86 19.70
N ARG A 61 -12.79 9.82 18.88
CA ARG A 61 -13.35 8.48 19.15
C ARG A 61 -12.68 7.80 20.34
N PHE A 62 -11.38 8.01 20.53
CA PHE A 62 -10.65 7.41 21.65
C PHE A 62 -10.69 8.27 22.92
N ALA A 63 -11.13 9.53 22.80
CA ALA A 63 -11.27 10.45 23.92
C ALA A 63 -12.11 9.83 25.05
N GLY A 64 -11.51 9.73 26.24
CA GLY A 64 -12.17 9.20 27.43
C GLY A 64 -12.22 7.68 27.55
N ILE A 65 -11.68 6.92 26.58
CA ILE A 65 -11.59 5.45 26.70
C ILE A 65 -10.32 5.05 27.45
N PHE A 66 -9.17 5.63 27.09
CA PHE A 66 -7.87 5.37 27.71
C PHE A 66 -6.94 6.57 27.48
N PRO A 67 -5.84 6.72 28.25
CA PRO A 67 -4.89 7.81 28.01
C PRO A 67 -4.11 7.57 26.71
N PHE A 68 -4.17 8.52 25.78
CA PHE A 68 -3.38 8.54 24.56
C PHE A 68 -2.85 9.96 24.30
N GLU A 69 -1.70 10.08 23.64
CA GLU A 69 -1.16 11.38 23.26
C GLU A 69 -1.68 11.85 21.90
N ARG A 70 -1.73 10.94 20.91
CA ARG A 70 -2.18 11.22 19.55
C ARG A 70 -2.84 10.00 18.93
N GLY A 71 -3.79 10.24 18.04
CA GLY A 71 -4.48 9.21 17.25
C GLY A 71 -4.56 9.63 15.80
N SER A 72 -4.38 8.70 14.85
CA SER A 72 -4.56 9.00 13.43
C SER A 72 -5.00 7.77 12.66
N GLY A 73 -5.88 7.97 11.69
CA GLY A 73 -6.11 7.02 10.59
C GLY A 73 -5.37 7.51 9.35
N HIS A 74 -4.95 6.62 8.44
CA HIS A 74 -4.24 7.02 7.22
C HIS A 74 -5.15 7.14 5.99
N PHE A 75 -6.16 6.27 5.89
CA PHE A 75 -7.08 6.20 4.76
C PHE A 75 -8.54 6.15 5.20
N PHE A 76 -9.43 6.62 4.32
CA PHE A 76 -10.86 6.33 4.43
C PHE A 76 -11.14 4.94 3.85
N TYR A 77 -11.99 4.18 4.54
CA TYR A 77 -12.40 2.85 4.12
C TYR A 77 -13.86 2.86 3.71
N ALA A 78 -14.14 2.36 2.50
CA ALA A 78 -15.47 2.00 2.03
C ALA A 78 -15.42 0.59 1.44
N GLY A 79 -16.48 -0.20 1.63
CA GLY A 79 -16.49 -1.63 1.26
C GLY A 79 -16.30 -1.89 -0.24
N ASP A 80 -16.69 -0.94 -1.08
CA ASP A 80 -16.60 -0.97 -2.54
C ASP A 80 -15.39 -0.17 -3.10
N SER A 81 -14.48 0.29 -2.22
CA SER A 81 -13.33 1.08 -2.65
C SER A 81 -12.12 0.24 -3.04
N ASP A 82 -11.19 0.82 -3.81
CA ASP A 82 -9.88 0.24 -4.10
C ASP A 82 -9.13 -0.24 -2.85
N LEU A 83 -9.36 0.41 -1.70
CA LEU A 83 -8.76 0.02 -0.43
C LEU A 83 -9.33 -1.31 0.10
N SER A 84 -10.59 -1.67 -0.21
CA SER A 84 -11.16 -2.94 0.23
C SER A 84 -10.53 -4.13 -0.48
N VAL A 85 -10.22 -3.99 -1.77
CA VAL A 85 -9.44 -4.98 -2.54
C VAL A 85 -8.08 -5.20 -1.89
N LEU A 86 -7.37 -4.12 -1.55
CA LEU A 86 -6.08 -4.20 -0.86
C LEU A 86 -6.18 -4.84 0.52
N MET A 87 -7.24 -4.52 1.28
CA MET A 87 -7.44 -5.12 2.61
C MET A 87 -7.82 -6.60 2.52
N HIS A 88 -8.51 -7.01 1.45
CA HIS A 88 -8.80 -8.40 1.19
C HIS A 88 -7.51 -9.17 0.87
N ASP A 89 -6.70 -8.68 -0.07
CA ASP A 89 -5.42 -9.27 -0.44
C ASP A 89 -4.39 -9.28 0.70
N LEU A 90 -4.50 -8.33 1.65
CA LEU A 90 -3.66 -8.34 2.85
C LEU A 90 -4.09 -9.41 3.86
N LYS A 91 -5.40 -9.69 3.92
CA LYS A 91 -5.98 -10.59 4.92
C LYS A 91 -5.88 -12.06 4.52
N TYR A 92 -6.02 -12.36 3.22
CA TYR A 92 -6.14 -13.70 2.66
C TYR A 92 -4.98 -14.00 1.72
#